data_AF-A0A8J6UDI3-F1
#
_entry.id   AF-A0A8J6UDI3-F1
#
_cell.length_a   1.000
_cell.length_b   1.000
_cell.length_c   1.000
_cell.angle_alpha   90.00
_cell.angle_beta   90.00
_cell.angle_gamma   90.00
#
_symmetry.space_group_name_H-M   'P 1'
#
loop_
_entity.id
_entity.type
_entity.pdbx_description
1 polymer ?
#
loop_
_entity_poly.entity_id
_entity_poly.type
_entity_poly.pdbx_seq_one_letter_code
_entity_poly.pdbx_strand_id
1 'polypeptide(L)'
;MAAALAELGQDAPIVSRLALLRSALHRPRCWSGLLLAAALVGCVPAHRSASWALYPLQRNQPHDGLAVVSQPDGYGLHIWLETDTSQQGVCRPRWLVDPARLFNGNGSAPFSSGLATRAEFFEAVSRKDVQRMLKSELEALCKARAPKAQWQWSEPPRKPADVKVQTFPLVEEQDLLPSPYEVRQQEEELMNGAPPAS
;
A
#
# COMPACT_ATOMS: atom_id res chain seq x y z
N MET A 1 -31.93 -20.68 -55.37
CA MET A 1 -32.47 -21.56 -56.43
C MET A 1 -31.30 -22.24 -57.11
N ALA A 2 -31.34 -23.59 -57.18
CA ALA A 2 -30.64 -24.48 -58.14
C ALA A 2 -29.10 -24.45 -58.18
N ALA A 3 -28.34 -25.53 -58.39
CA ALA A 3 -28.50 -26.99 -58.51
C ALA A 3 -27.04 -27.51 -58.53
N ALA A 4 -26.59 -28.47 -57.72
CA ALA A 4 -26.68 -29.93 -57.92
C ALA A 4 -26.49 -30.40 -59.37
N LEU A 5 -25.36 -31.07 -59.66
CA LEU A 5 -25.06 -32.07 -60.72
C LEU A 5 -23.57 -32.45 -60.49
N ALA A 6 -23.12 -33.59 -59.96
CA ALA A 6 -23.37 -35.01 -60.21
C ALA A 6 -22.94 -35.48 -61.62
N GLU A 7 -21.78 -36.15 -61.69
CA GLU A 7 -21.32 -37.11 -62.72
C GLU A 7 -20.29 -38.01 -61.99
N LEU A 8 -20.66 -39.21 -61.52
CA LEU A 8 -20.67 -40.51 -62.21
C LEU A 8 -19.28 -41.02 -62.61
N GLY A 9 -18.85 -42.06 -61.91
CA GLY A 9 -17.66 -42.86 -62.17
C GLY A 9 -17.72 -44.14 -61.36
N GLN A 10 -18.71 -44.98 -61.68
CA GLN A 10 -18.87 -46.34 -61.17
C GLN A 10 -17.90 -47.27 -61.89
N ASP A 11 -16.99 -47.89 -61.15
CA ASP A 11 -16.48 -49.22 -61.47
C ASP A 11 -16.34 -50.01 -60.16
N ALA A 12 -17.16 -51.05 -60.06
CA ALA A 12 -17.04 -52.17 -59.13
C ALA A 12 -16.79 -53.42 -60.03
N PRO A 13 -16.41 -54.63 -59.54
CA PRO A 13 -16.77 -55.10 -58.20
C PRO A 13 -15.87 -56.22 -57.57
N ILE A 14 -16.35 -56.69 -56.41
CA ILE A 14 -16.26 -58.04 -55.81
C ILE A 14 -15.05 -58.50 -54.95
N VAL A 15 -15.44 -58.96 -53.76
CA VAL A 15 -14.95 -60.08 -52.91
C VAL A 15 -14.12 -59.74 -51.67
N SER A 16 -14.84 -59.73 -50.54
CA SER A 16 -14.52 -60.25 -49.20
C SER A 16 -13.11 -60.80 -48.94
N ARG A 17 -12.51 -60.33 -47.83
CA ARG A 17 -11.83 -61.19 -46.86
C ARG A 17 -11.77 -60.53 -45.48
N LEU A 18 -12.48 -61.11 -44.53
CA LEU A 18 -12.23 -60.98 -43.09
C LEU A 18 -10.80 -61.44 -42.79
N ALA A 19 -10.03 -60.59 -42.10
CA ALA A 19 -8.95 -61.03 -41.24
C ALA A 19 -8.75 -60.01 -40.12
N LEU A 20 -9.27 -60.35 -38.94
CA LEU A 20 -8.77 -59.86 -37.67
C LEU A 20 -7.26 -60.07 -37.60
N LEU A 21 -6.50 -59.01 -37.30
CA LEU A 21 -5.20 -59.14 -36.65
C LEU A 21 -4.93 -57.92 -35.78
N ARG A 22 -4.89 -58.21 -34.47
CA ARG A 22 -4.40 -57.33 -33.41
C ARG A 22 -2.98 -56.87 -33.73
N SER A 23 -2.69 -55.60 -33.53
CA SER A 23 -1.33 -55.10 -33.28
C SER A 23 -1.43 -53.81 -32.46
N ALA A 24 -1.40 -53.97 -31.14
CA ALA A 24 -1.10 -52.89 -30.22
C ALA A 24 0.40 -52.56 -30.37
N LEU A 25 0.74 -51.38 -30.88
CA LEU A 25 2.04 -50.79 -30.68
C LEU A 25 1.86 -49.30 -30.40
N HIS A 26 2.20 -48.96 -29.16
CA HIS A 26 2.23 -47.62 -28.59
C HIS A 26 3.00 -46.65 -29.49
N ARG A 27 2.43 -45.45 -29.72
CA ARG A 27 3.19 -44.25 -30.09
C ARG A 27 3.68 -43.60 -28.80
N PRO A 28 4.98 -43.65 -28.45
CA PRO A 28 5.51 -42.82 -27.39
C PRO A 28 5.94 -41.46 -27.97
N ARG A 29 6.03 -40.47 -27.08
CA ARG A 29 6.74 -39.18 -27.23
C ARG A 29 6.08 -38.12 -28.11
N CYS A 30 5.05 -37.49 -27.56
CA CYS A 30 4.84 -36.04 -27.73
C CYS A 30 4.80 -35.30 -26.38
N TRP A 31 5.36 -35.89 -25.32
CA TRP A 31 5.46 -35.27 -23.99
C TRP A 31 6.83 -34.62 -23.73
N SER A 32 7.80 -34.80 -24.64
CA SER A 32 9.15 -34.26 -24.49
C SER A 32 9.25 -32.75 -24.79
N GLY A 33 8.28 -32.17 -25.52
CA GLY A 33 8.26 -30.73 -25.82
C GLY A 33 7.73 -29.87 -24.67
N LEU A 34 6.77 -30.37 -23.89
CA LEU A 34 6.16 -29.61 -22.79
C LEU A 34 7.11 -29.48 -21.57
N LEU A 35 7.95 -30.51 -21.34
CA LEU A 35 8.92 -30.52 -20.24
C LEU A 35 10.12 -29.59 -20.50
N LEU A 36 10.51 -29.35 -21.75
CA LEU A 36 11.58 -28.37 -22.06
C LEU A 36 11.12 -26.91 -21.93
N ALA A 37 9.84 -26.62 -22.19
CA ALA A 37 9.30 -25.27 -22.05
C ALA A 37 9.14 -24.84 -20.58
N ALA A 38 8.87 -25.77 -19.66
CA ALA A 38 8.77 -25.49 -18.22
C ALA A 38 10.14 -25.23 -17.56
N ALA A 39 11.24 -25.69 -18.17
CA ALA A 39 12.60 -25.53 -17.64
C ALA A 39 13.22 -24.13 -17.89
N LEU A 40 12.56 -23.27 -18.68
CA LEU A 40 13.03 -21.91 -18.97
C LEU A 40 12.36 -20.83 -18.09
N VAL A 41 11.59 -21.21 -17.07
CA VAL A 41 11.14 -20.27 -16.03
C VAL A 41 12.33 -20.00 -15.11
N GLY A 42 13.18 -19.07 -15.53
CA GLY A 42 14.31 -18.61 -14.72
C GLY A 42 13.82 -18.09 -13.37
N CYS A 43 14.43 -18.55 -12.28
CA CYS A 43 14.20 -18.00 -10.95
C CYS A 43 14.62 -16.52 -10.96
N VAL A 44 13.65 -15.60 -10.89
CA VAL A 44 13.94 -14.20 -10.60
C VAL A 44 14.57 -14.15 -9.20
N PRO A 45 15.79 -13.63 -9.03
CA PRO A 45 16.40 -13.52 -7.72
C PRO A 45 15.48 -12.76 -6.76
N ALA A 46 15.35 -13.23 -5.52
CA ALA A 46 14.40 -12.65 -4.55
C ALA A 46 14.58 -11.14 -4.34
N HIS A 47 15.80 -10.63 -4.47
CA HIS A 47 16.09 -9.19 -4.37
C HIS A 47 15.46 -8.36 -5.50
N ARG A 48 15.17 -8.95 -6.67
CA ARG A 48 14.57 -8.27 -7.83
C ARG A 48 13.04 -8.16 -7.77
N SER A 49 12.43 -8.72 -6.73
CA SER A 49 10.99 -8.61 -6.47
C SER A 49 10.74 -7.84 -5.18
N ALA A 50 9.65 -7.08 -5.14
CA ALA A 50 9.16 -6.50 -3.88
C ALA A 50 8.78 -7.62 -2.90
N SER A 51 9.36 -7.61 -1.70
CA SER A 51 9.05 -8.60 -0.66
C SER A 51 7.68 -8.38 -0.04
N TRP A 52 7.15 -7.14 -0.11
CA TRP A 52 5.93 -6.71 0.56
C TRP A 52 5.92 -7.01 2.07
N ALA A 53 7.11 -7.03 2.68
CA ALA A 53 7.21 -7.11 4.13
C ALA A 53 6.54 -5.88 4.76
N LEU A 54 5.73 -6.14 5.81
CA LEU A 54 4.99 -5.14 6.56
C LEU A 54 5.38 -5.26 8.03
N TYR A 55 5.83 -4.17 8.63
CA TYR A 55 6.14 -4.14 10.06
C TYR A 55 6.03 -2.72 10.63
N PRO A 56 5.69 -2.60 11.92
CA PRO A 56 5.73 -1.30 12.60
C PRO A 56 7.15 -0.73 12.53
N LEU A 57 7.26 0.52 12.11
CA LEU A 57 8.53 1.25 12.07
C LEU A 57 8.32 2.59 12.77
N GLN A 58 8.73 2.63 14.04
CA GLN A 58 8.57 3.79 14.91
C GLN A 58 9.38 4.98 14.40
N ARG A 59 8.76 6.16 14.46
CA ARG A 59 9.42 7.45 14.25
C ARG A 59 9.70 8.14 15.58
N ASN A 60 8.68 8.36 16.39
CA ASN A 60 8.78 9.04 17.69
C ASN A 60 8.26 8.16 18.82
N GLN A 61 7.13 7.47 18.62
CA GLN A 61 6.48 6.63 19.63
C GLN A 61 6.00 5.31 19.02
N PRO A 62 5.70 4.29 19.84
CA PRO A 62 5.11 3.05 19.33
C PRO A 62 3.85 3.32 18.48
N HIS A 63 3.71 2.55 17.41
CA HIS A 63 2.58 2.56 16.47
C HIS A 63 2.39 3.82 15.60
N ASP A 64 3.37 4.72 15.55
CA ASP A 64 3.30 5.95 14.75
C ASP A 64 3.87 5.83 13.32
N GLY A 65 4.21 4.62 12.89
CA GLY A 65 4.74 4.39 11.56
C GLY A 65 4.65 2.94 11.10
N LEU A 66 4.50 2.76 9.78
CA LEU A 66 4.43 1.47 9.11
C LEU A 66 5.45 1.42 7.97
N ALA A 67 6.33 0.43 7.99
CA ALA A 67 7.16 0.08 6.85
C ALA A 67 6.39 -0.80 5.86
N VAL A 68 6.48 -0.46 4.58
CA VAL A 68 5.93 -1.23 3.47
C VAL A 68 7.04 -1.44 2.44
N VAL A 69 7.59 -2.64 2.35
CA VAL A 69 8.68 -2.97 1.42
C VAL A 69 8.11 -3.26 0.03
N SER A 70 7.69 -2.21 -0.67
CA SER A 70 6.97 -2.27 -1.94
C SER A 70 7.85 -2.34 -3.19
N GLN A 71 9.18 -2.31 -3.05
CA GLN A 71 10.12 -2.32 -4.17
C GLN A 71 11.22 -3.38 -3.99
N PRO A 72 11.94 -3.72 -5.09
CA PRO A 72 13.17 -4.52 -5.02
C PRO A 72 14.20 -3.99 -4.03
N ASP A 73 15.17 -4.83 -3.67
CA ASP A 73 16.32 -4.47 -2.82
C ASP A 73 15.96 -3.91 -1.43
N GLY A 74 14.74 -4.15 -0.95
CA GLY A 74 14.29 -3.65 0.35
C GLY A 74 13.85 -2.19 0.34
N TYR A 75 13.68 -1.58 -0.83
CA TYR A 75 13.11 -0.24 -0.92
C TYR A 75 11.59 -0.27 -0.70
N GLY A 76 11.03 0.87 -0.32
CA GLY A 76 9.58 0.97 -0.18
C GLY A 76 9.12 2.28 0.42
N LEU A 77 8.13 2.20 1.29
CA LEU A 77 7.48 3.34 1.93
C LEU A 77 7.59 3.22 3.45
N HIS A 78 7.85 4.35 4.10
CA HIS A 78 7.58 4.53 5.52
C HIS A 78 6.36 5.46 5.64
N ILE A 79 5.22 4.87 5.95
CA ILE A 79 3.95 5.57 6.10
C ILE A 79 3.84 6.05 7.55
N TRP A 80 3.77 7.36 7.74
CA TRP A 80 3.56 7.95 9.07
C TRP A 80 2.10 7.86 9.47
N LEU A 81 1.87 7.45 10.71
CA LEU A 81 0.54 7.19 11.24
C LEU A 81 0.20 8.26 12.27
N GLU A 82 -0.95 8.88 12.08
CA GLU A 82 -1.46 9.93 12.93
C GLU A 82 -2.95 9.72 13.19
N THR A 83 -3.42 10.20 14.34
CA THR A 83 -4.83 10.16 14.73
C THR A 83 -5.37 11.58 14.89
N ASP A 84 -6.65 11.76 14.56
CA ASP A 84 -7.40 12.99 14.74
C ASP A 84 -8.36 12.82 15.91
N THR A 85 -8.17 13.64 16.94
CA THR A 85 -9.01 13.71 18.15
C THR A 85 -9.66 15.09 18.32
N SER A 86 -9.78 15.85 17.22
CA SER A 86 -10.42 17.17 17.22
C SER A 86 -11.89 17.13 17.67
N GLN A 87 -12.58 16.01 17.44
CA GLN A 87 -13.94 15.79 17.94
C GLN A 87 -13.87 15.12 19.31
N GLN A 88 -14.56 15.71 20.30
CA GLN A 88 -14.55 15.21 21.67
C GLN A 88 -15.04 13.75 21.72
N GLY A 89 -14.26 12.90 22.39
CA GLY A 89 -14.60 11.48 22.58
C GLY A 89 -14.43 10.62 21.32
N VAL A 90 -13.97 11.15 20.19
CA VAL A 90 -13.73 10.40 18.95
C VAL A 90 -12.25 10.42 18.61
N CYS A 91 -11.76 9.29 18.14
CA CYS A 91 -10.40 9.15 17.64
C CYS A 91 -10.43 8.35 16.34
N ARG A 92 -9.95 8.97 15.26
CA ARG A 92 -9.97 8.39 13.90
C ARG A 92 -8.63 8.58 13.20
N PRO A 93 -8.33 7.83 12.13
CA PRO A 93 -7.14 8.09 11.32
C PRO A 93 -7.07 9.54 10.83
N ARG A 94 -5.86 10.11 10.83
CA ARG A 94 -5.48 11.30 10.07
C ARG A 94 -4.55 10.86 8.94
N TRP A 95 -5.05 10.88 7.70
CA TRP A 95 -4.30 10.35 6.56
C TRP A 95 -3.23 11.32 6.07
N LEU A 96 -1.96 10.94 6.27
CA LEU A 96 -0.79 11.59 5.69
C LEU A 96 -0.42 10.85 4.40
N VAL A 97 -0.63 11.49 3.25
CA VAL A 97 -0.49 10.86 1.92
C VAL A 97 0.91 11.00 1.31
N ASP A 98 1.81 11.66 2.03
CA ASP A 98 3.19 11.93 1.62
C ASP A 98 4.15 11.06 2.45
N PRO A 99 4.35 9.78 2.09
CA PRO A 99 5.22 8.89 2.84
C PRO A 99 6.71 9.23 2.63
N ALA A 100 7.53 8.87 3.61
CA ALA A 100 8.97 8.89 3.43
C ALA A 100 9.42 7.67 2.61
N ARG A 101 10.53 7.80 1.90
CA ARG A 101 11.15 6.66 1.21
C ARG A 101 11.84 5.76 2.25
N LEU A 102 11.50 4.47 2.22
CA LEU A 102 12.14 3.44 3.04
C LEU A 102 13.35 2.85 2.28
N PHE A 103 14.44 2.65 3.01
CA PHE A 103 15.65 1.96 2.57
C PHE A 103 15.95 0.78 3.50
N ASN A 104 16.64 -0.23 2.96
CA ASN A 104 17.08 -1.40 3.72
C ASN A 104 15.94 -2.13 4.46
N GLY A 105 14.75 -2.13 3.88
CA GLY A 105 13.53 -2.64 4.50
C GLY A 105 13.50 -4.15 4.73
N ASN A 106 14.33 -4.90 3.99
CA ASN A 106 14.55 -6.35 4.19
C ASN A 106 15.77 -6.65 5.10
N GLY A 107 16.51 -5.62 5.52
CA GLY A 107 17.70 -5.75 6.35
C GLY A 107 17.40 -5.58 7.84
N SER A 108 18.46 -5.54 8.65
CA SER A 108 18.39 -5.39 10.10
C SER A 108 18.32 -3.94 10.59
N ALA A 109 18.58 -2.97 9.71
CA ALA A 109 18.62 -1.54 10.04
C ALA A 109 17.88 -0.72 8.97
N PRO A 110 16.54 -0.84 8.90
CA PRO A 110 15.74 -0.02 8.00
C PRO A 110 15.80 1.45 8.42
N PHE A 111 15.81 2.35 7.45
CA PHE A 111 15.77 3.79 7.70
C PHE A 111 15.01 4.53 6.61
N SER A 112 14.61 5.75 6.91
CA SER A 112 13.79 6.59 6.02
C SER A 112 14.55 7.85 5.64
N SER A 113 14.53 8.22 4.35
CA SER A 113 15.19 9.44 3.87
C SER A 113 14.54 9.96 2.60
N GLY A 114 14.25 11.26 2.51
CA GLY A 114 13.55 11.83 1.35
C GLY A 114 12.08 11.40 1.24
N LEU A 115 11.43 11.86 0.18
CA LEU A 115 10.00 11.66 -0.06
C LEU A 115 9.76 10.58 -1.12
N ALA A 116 8.79 9.72 -0.86
CA ALA A 116 8.21 8.85 -1.87
C ALA A 116 6.96 9.51 -2.48
N THR A 117 6.50 9.02 -3.63
CA THR A 117 5.40 9.67 -4.34
C THR A 117 4.04 9.29 -3.74
N ARG A 118 3.05 10.19 -3.88
CA ARG A 118 1.65 9.90 -3.52
C ARG A 118 1.07 8.72 -4.31
N ALA A 119 1.50 8.53 -5.55
CA ALA A 119 1.07 7.41 -6.37
C ALA A 119 1.45 6.07 -5.73
N GLU A 120 2.68 5.95 -5.24
CA GLU A 120 3.14 4.75 -4.53
C GLU A 120 2.37 4.54 -3.22
N PHE A 121 2.07 5.62 -2.48
CA PHE A 121 1.20 5.54 -1.32
C PHE A 121 -0.16 4.93 -1.69
N PHE A 122 -0.82 5.46 -2.72
CA PHE A 122 -2.13 4.99 -3.17
C PHE A 122 -2.11 3.52 -3.61
N GLU A 123 -1.05 3.09 -4.29
CA GLU A 123 -0.84 1.69 -4.67
C GLU A 123 -0.72 0.79 -3.43
N ALA A 124 0.15 1.17 -2.48
CA ALA A 124 0.37 0.41 -1.26
C ALA A 124 -0.90 0.27 -0.43
N VAL A 125 -1.59 1.38 -0.15
CA VAL A 125 -2.81 1.38 0.69
C VAL A 125 -4.03 0.79 -0.01
N SER A 126 -3.95 0.50 -1.31
CA SER A 126 -4.98 -0.26 -2.01
C SER A 126 -4.94 -1.76 -1.67
N ARG A 127 -3.82 -2.26 -1.13
CA ARG A 127 -3.71 -3.65 -0.71
C ARG A 127 -4.39 -3.91 0.63
N LYS A 128 -5.04 -5.07 0.76
CA LYS A 128 -5.83 -5.45 1.94
C LYS A 128 -4.99 -5.79 3.17
N ASP A 129 -3.80 -6.35 2.98
CA ASP A 129 -2.84 -6.61 4.05
C ASP A 129 -2.30 -5.32 4.67
N VAL A 130 -1.93 -4.34 3.83
CA VAL A 130 -1.54 -2.99 4.26
C VAL A 130 -2.68 -2.32 5.03
N GLN A 131 -3.90 -2.32 4.51
CA GLN A 131 -5.07 -1.76 5.22
C GLN A 131 -5.31 -2.38 6.59
N ARG A 132 -5.14 -3.70 6.71
CA ARG A 132 -5.30 -4.42 7.99
C ARG A 132 -4.25 -3.99 9.00
N MET A 133 -2.99 -3.89 8.57
CA MET A 133 -1.89 -3.44 9.43
C MET A 133 -2.08 -1.97 9.84
N LEU A 134 -2.40 -1.08 8.89
CA LEU A 134 -2.73 0.32 9.16
C LEU A 134 -3.82 0.46 10.21
N LYS A 135 -4.91 -0.31 10.09
CA LYS A 135 -6.01 -0.29 11.07
C LYS A 135 -5.53 -0.71 12.47
N SER A 136 -4.75 -1.78 12.57
CA SER A 136 -4.22 -2.27 13.83
C SER A 136 -3.30 -1.25 14.50
N GLU A 137 -2.32 -0.73 13.77
CA GLU A 137 -1.36 0.25 14.28
C GLU A 137 -2.04 1.56 14.68
N LEU A 138 -2.95 2.09 13.85
CA LEU A 138 -3.67 3.32 14.18
C LEU A 138 -4.63 3.15 15.38
N GLU A 139 -5.25 1.97 15.54
CA GLU A 139 -6.07 1.69 16.72
C GLU A 139 -5.21 1.62 17.99
N ALA A 140 -4.03 1.01 17.92
CA ALA A 140 -3.09 0.97 19.03
C ALA A 140 -2.56 2.38 19.37
N LEU A 141 -2.20 3.17 18.36
CA LEU A 141 -1.80 4.57 18.51
C LEU A 141 -2.90 5.41 19.17
N CYS A 142 -4.16 5.18 18.75
CA CYS A 142 -5.33 5.83 19.32
C CYS A 142 -5.49 5.53 20.81
N LYS A 143 -5.41 4.25 21.21
CA LYS A 143 -5.49 3.83 22.62
C LYS A 143 -4.38 4.45 23.47
N ALA A 144 -3.19 4.59 22.91
CA ALA A 144 -2.05 5.21 23.60
C ALA A 144 -2.25 6.72 23.80
N ARG A 145 -2.74 7.45 22.79
CA ARG A 145 -2.86 8.92 22.83
C ARG A 145 -4.16 9.43 23.44
N ALA A 146 -5.26 8.70 23.27
CA ALA A 146 -6.60 9.11 23.67
C ALA A 146 -7.38 7.92 24.26
N PRO A 147 -7.01 7.40 25.44
CA PRO A 147 -7.53 6.15 26.00
C PRO A 147 -9.04 6.15 26.28
N LYS A 148 -9.64 7.34 26.43
CA LYS A 148 -11.09 7.51 26.66
C LYS A 148 -11.89 7.74 25.38
N ALA A 149 -11.23 7.91 24.23
CA ALA A 149 -11.91 8.17 22.97
C ALA A 149 -12.34 6.86 22.29
N GLN A 150 -13.47 6.91 21.60
CA GLN A 150 -13.95 5.82 20.77
C GLN A 150 -13.17 5.79 19.45
N TRP A 151 -12.58 4.64 19.15
CA TRP A 151 -11.94 4.39 17.87
C TRP A 151 -12.97 4.34 16.72
N GLN A 152 -12.70 5.10 15.66
CA GLN A 152 -13.48 5.09 14.43
C GLN A 152 -12.56 4.93 13.22
N TRP A 153 -12.64 3.77 12.57
CA TRP A 153 -11.91 3.53 11.33
C TRP A 153 -12.50 4.32 10.17
N SER A 154 -11.63 4.92 9.37
CA SER A 154 -11.96 5.44 8.03
C SER A 154 -10.95 4.85 7.05
N GLU A 155 -11.33 4.59 5.80
CA GLU A 155 -10.37 4.04 4.83
C GLU A 155 -9.33 5.09 4.39
N PRO A 156 -8.09 4.69 4.07
CA PRO A 156 -7.10 5.58 3.49
C PRO A 156 -7.53 6.03 2.08
N PRO A 157 -7.16 7.26 1.66
CA PRO A 157 -7.40 7.71 0.30
C PRO A 157 -6.60 6.86 -0.68
N ARG A 158 -7.23 6.46 -1.79
CA ARG A 158 -6.63 5.59 -2.82
C ARG A 158 -6.39 6.31 -4.15
N LYS A 159 -6.74 7.58 -4.22
CA LYS A 159 -6.57 8.45 -5.38
C LYS A 159 -6.54 9.92 -4.92
N PRO A 160 -6.02 10.84 -5.75
CA PRO A 160 -5.91 12.24 -5.39
C PRO A 160 -7.23 12.89 -4.95
N ALA A 161 -8.35 12.51 -5.58
CA ALA A 161 -9.68 13.06 -5.28
C ALA A 161 -10.21 12.71 -3.88
N ASP A 162 -9.68 11.65 -3.25
CA ASP A 162 -10.12 11.21 -1.91
C ASP A 162 -9.32 11.89 -0.79
N VAL A 163 -8.27 12.65 -1.14
CA VAL A 163 -7.38 13.30 -0.17
C VAL A 163 -8.11 14.48 0.46
N LYS A 164 -8.33 14.41 1.77
CA LYS A 164 -8.89 15.52 2.55
C LYS A 164 -7.80 16.54 2.82
N VAL A 165 -7.93 17.72 2.23
CA VAL A 165 -7.08 18.86 2.56
C VAL A 165 -7.57 19.44 3.88
N GLN A 166 -6.72 19.42 4.90
CA GLN A 166 -7.02 20.08 6.16
C GLN A 166 -7.02 21.57 5.92
N THR A 167 -8.15 22.21 6.21
CA THR A 167 -8.23 23.67 6.28
C THR A 167 -7.84 24.06 7.70
N PHE A 168 -6.69 24.70 7.84
CA PHE A 168 -6.34 25.34 9.09
C PHE A 168 -7.00 26.71 9.12
N PRO A 169 -7.60 27.12 10.25
CA PRO A 169 -8.03 28.51 10.39
C PRO A 169 -6.81 29.41 10.13
N LEU A 170 -7.04 30.51 9.42
CA LEU A 170 -6.03 31.55 9.28
C LEU A 170 -5.67 32.01 10.71
N VAL A 171 -4.38 32.11 10.99
CA VAL A 171 -3.89 32.66 12.26
C VAL A 171 -4.34 34.11 12.33
N GLU A 172 -5.12 34.45 13.34
CA GLU A 172 -5.55 35.84 13.57
C GLU A 172 -4.46 36.60 14.34
N GLU A 173 -4.47 37.93 14.28
CA GLU A 173 -3.44 38.77 14.93
C GLU A 173 -3.39 38.56 16.46
N GLN A 174 -4.54 38.23 17.06
CA GLN A 174 -4.68 37.86 18.46
C GLN A 174 -4.07 36.49 18.83
N ASP A 175 -3.82 35.63 17.85
CA ASP A 175 -3.15 34.34 18.05
C ASP A 175 -1.61 34.48 17.93
N LEU A 176 -1.13 35.65 17.49
CA LEU A 176 0.30 35.93 17.43
C LEU A 176 0.84 36.15 18.84
N LEU A 177 2.07 35.71 19.07
CA LEU A 177 2.78 36.03 20.29
C LEU A 177 2.95 37.55 20.39
N PRO A 178 2.80 38.15 21.59
CA PRO A 178 3.08 39.55 21.80
C PRO A 178 4.50 39.88 21.37
N SER A 179 4.74 41.13 20.95
CA SER A 179 6.07 41.54 20.54
C SER A 179 7.05 41.44 21.72
N PRO A 180 8.35 41.19 21.46
CA PRO A 180 9.36 41.13 22.53
C PRO A 180 9.45 42.41 23.37
N TYR A 181 9.02 43.54 22.82
CA TYR A 181 8.98 44.82 23.52
C TYR A 181 7.82 44.87 24.53
N GLU A 182 6.62 44.47 24.12
CA GLU A 182 5.44 44.42 24.99
C GLU A 182 5.64 43.45 26.15
N VAL A 183 6.24 42.29 25.89
CA VAL A 183 6.59 41.32 26.96
C VAL A 183 7.55 41.95 27.97
N ARG A 184 8.59 42.66 27.50
CA ARG A 184 9.57 43.30 28.38
C ARG A 184 8.96 44.41 29.23
N GLN A 185 8.06 45.21 28.67
CA GLN A 185 7.36 46.24 29.44
C GLN A 185 6.51 45.64 30.55
N GLN A 186 5.74 44.58 30.25
CA GLN A 186 4.95 43.88 31.26
C GLN A 186 5.83 43.27 32.37
N GLU A 187 6.98 42.71 32.01
CA GLU A 187 7.96 42.18 32.99
C GLU A 187 8.49 43.30 33.90
N GLU A 188 8.87 44.46 33.34
CA GLU A 188 9.35 45.61 34.11
C GLU A 188 8.26 46.20 35.03
N GLU A 189 7.01 46.28 34.57
CA GLU A 189 5.87 46.74 35.36
C GLU A 189 5.58 45.82 36.55
N LEU A 190 5.61 44.50 36.33
CA LEU A 190 5.48 43.49 37.38
C LEU A 190 6.63 43.58 38.41
N MET A 191 7.86 43.77 37.94
CA MET A 191 9.03 43.93 38.82
C MET A 191 8.97 45.22 39.65
N ASN A 192 8.39 46.28 39.10
CA ASN A 192 8.28 47.59 39.74
C ASN A 192 7.00 47.75 40.58
N GLY A 193 6.16 46.71 40.70
CA GLY A 193 4.96 46.70 41.53
C GLY A 193 3.80 47.53 40.97
N ALA A 194 3.80 47.82 39.66
CA ALA A 194 2.67 48.49 39.02
C ALA A 194 1.49 47.52 38.89
N PRO A 195 0.25 47.96 39.18
CA PRO A 195 -0.93 47.12 38.95
C PRO A 195 -1.10 46.85 37.44
N PRO A 196 -1.55 45.65 37.03
CA PRO A 196 -1.68 45.32 35.61
C PRO A 196 -2.67 46.24 34.91
N ALA A 197 -2.29 46.73 33.72
CA ALA A 197 -3.15 47.57 32.89
C ALA A 197 -4.43 46.82 32.51
N SER A 198 -5.58 47.48 32.72
CA SER A 198 -6.93 46.95 32.47
C SER A 198 -7.35 47.10 31.01
#